data_AF-A0A813K7K4-F1
#
_entry.id   AF-A0A813K7K4-F1
#
_cell.length_a   1.000
_cell.length_b   1.000
_cell.length_c   1.000
_cell.angle_alpha   90.00
_cell.angle_beta   90.00
_cell.angle_gamma   90.00
#
_symmetry.space_group_name_H-M   'P 1'
#
loop_
_entity.id
_entity.type
_entity.pdbx_description
1 polymer ?
#
loop_
_entity_poly.entity_id
_entity_poly.type
_entity_poly.pdbx_seq_one_letter_code
_entity_poly.pdbx_strand_id
1 'polypeptide(L)'
;LQMASGAMGWHEAMNTKETWRTFIEPQAQKLEDTLHRLTGEWSALCNVCEKDMGRGALDHLQSKNHWTALWKKGNNKLPQPEQVLGMGREQPWIQVWSVPGGQAVRFNHFTGEFSVDPQVPG
;
A
#
# COMPACT_ATOMS: atom_id res chain seq x y z
N LEU A 1 -13.12 -13.39 30.19
CA LEU A 1 -12.90 -12.40 29.12
C LEU A 1 -11.51 -12.67 28.53
N GLN A 2 -11.43 -13.38 27.41
CA GLN A 2 -10.18 -13.60 26.67
C GLN A 2 -10.02 -12.43 25.70
N MET A 3 -9.04 -11.56 25.92
CA MET A 3 -8.63 -10.55 24.95
C MET A 3 -7.68 -11.25 23.96
N ALA A 4 -8.10 -11.32 22.70
CA ALA A 4 -7.33 -11.89 21.61
C ALA A 4 -5.97 -11.17 21.45
N SER A 5 -4.93 -11.94 21.13
CA SER A 5 -3.61 -11.46 20.72
C SER A 5 -3.77 -10.35 19.67
N GLY A 6 -3.32 -9.14 19.99
CA GLY A 6 -3.47 -7.97 19.13
C GLY A 6 -2.83 -8.21 17.76
N ALA A 7 -3.57 -7.91 16.69
CA ALA A 7 -3.02 -7.95 15.34
C ALA A 7 -1.81 -7.02 15.24
N MET A 8 -0.73 -7.50 14.60
CA MET A 8 0.50 -6.73 14.38
C MET A 8 0.18 -5.41 13.65
N GLY A 9 0.59 -4.29 14.25
CA GLY A 9 0.46 -2.99 13.61
C GLY A 9 1.53 -2.78 12.53
N TRP A 10 1.26 -1.88 11.58
CA TRP A 10 2.18 -1.59 10.47
C TRP A 10 3.60 -1.21 10.94
N HIS A 11 3.69 -0.44 12.04
CA HIS A 11 4.95 0.05 12.57
C HIS A 11 5.82 -1.11 13.08
N GLU A 12 5.21 -2.09 13.75
CA GLU A 12 5.89 -3.32 14.15
C GLU A 12 6.24 -4.18 12.93
N ALA A 13 5.33 -4.27 11.95
CA ALA A 13 5.54 -5.04 10.74
C ALA A 13 6.76 -4.57 9.94
N MET A 14 7.09 -3.27 9.96
CA MET A 14 8.23 -2.71 9.24
C MET A 14 9.61 -3.09 9.82
N ASN A 15 9.67 -3.71 11.01
CA ASN A 15 10.93 -4.07 11.67
C ASN A 15 11.74 -5.12 10.89
N THR A 16 11.09 -6.12 10.30
CA THR A 16 11.75 -7.09 9.43
C THR A 16 10.98 -7.27 8.13
N LYS A 17 11.66 -7.81 7.11
CA LYS A 17 11.03 -8.12 5.83
C LYS A 17 9.95 -9.20 5.99
N GLU A 18 10.20 -10.16 6.89
CA GLU A 18 9.32 -11.28 7.15
C GLU A 18 8.02 -10.82 7.82
N THR A 19 8.11 -9.94 8.84
CA THR A 19 6.94 -9.35 9.48
C THR A 19 6.17 -8.46 8.51
N TRP A 20 6.89 -7.69 7.69
CA TRP A 20 6.29 -6.84 6.65
C TRP A 20 5.49 -7.66 5.65
N ARG A 21 6.08 -8.74 5.14
CA ARG A 21 5.45 -9.62 4.16
C ARG A 21 4.12 -10.17 4.68
N THR A 22 4.13 -10.74 5.88
CA THR A 22 2.92 -11.28 6.52
C THR A 22 1.85 -10.21 6.74
N PHE A 23 2.27 -9.01 7.13
CA PHE A 23 1.36 -7.89 7.38
C PHE A 23 0.70 -7.37 6.10
N ILE A 24 1.47 -7.17 5.02
CA ILE A 24 0.97 -6.51 3.81
C ILE A 24 0.25 -7.46 2.85
N GLU A 25 0.53 -8.76 2.91
CA GLU A 25 0.01 -9.76 1.98
C GLU A 25 -1.51 -9.69 1.74
N PRO A 26 -2.39 -9.70 2.77
CA PRO A 26 -3.84 -9.67 2.52
C PRO A 26 -4.31 -8.39 1.82
N GLN A 27 -3.64 -7.28 2.05
CA GLN A 27 -3.98 -5.94 1.55
C GLN A 27 -3.44 -5.78 0.13
N ALA A 28 -2.25 -6.30 -0.13
CA ALA A 28 -1.65 -6.34 -1.45
C ALA A 28 -2.48 -7.23 -2.41
N GLN A 29 -3.02 -8.36 -1.93
CA GLN A 29 -3.95 -9.17 -2.72
C GLN A 29 -5.22 -8.39 -3.06
N LYS A 30 -5.85 -7.76 -2.06
CA LYS A 30 -7.07 -6.94 -2.29
C LYS A 30 -6.82 -5.80 -3.26
N LEU A 31 -5.67 -5.16 -3.18
CA LEU A 31 -5.26 -4.10 -4.11
C LEU A 31 -5.12 -4.66 -5.52
N GLU A 32 -4.42 -5.79 -5.68
CA GLU A 32 -4.25 -6.45 -6.98
C GLU A 32 -5.59 -6.80 -7.62
N ASP A 33 -6.47 -7.48 -6.88
CA ASP A 33 -7.80 -7.85 -7.35
C ASP A 33 -8.62 -6.61 -7.73
N THR A 34 -8.50 -5.53 -6.96
CA THR A 34 -9.21 -4.27 -7.20
C THR A 34 -8.72 -3.56 -8.44
N LEU A 35 -7.39 -3.44 -8.61
CA LEU A 35 -6.80 -2.82 -9.79
C LEU A 35 -7.16 -3.63 -11.03
N HIS A 36 -6.96 -4.95 -11.00
CA HIS A 36 -7.29 -5.82 -12.12
C HIS A 36 -8.77 -5.73 -12.52
N ARG A 37 -9.68 -5.75 -11.54
CA ARG A 37 -11.12 -5.60 -11.79
C ARG A 37 -11.50 -4.25 -12.41
N LEU A 38 -10.81 -3.16 -12.05
CA LEU A 38 -11.15 -1.81 -12.48
C LEU A 38 -10.46 -1.41 -13.80
N THR A 39 -9.24 -1.90 -14.05
CA THR A 39 -8.44 -1.51 -15.22
C THR A 39 -8.38 -2.59 -16.29
N GLY A 40 -8.65 -3.86 -15.95
CA GLY A 40 -8.38 -5.01 -16.80
C GLY A 40 -6.90 -5.43 -16.84
N GLU A 41 -6.02 -4.67 -16.19
CA GLU A 41 -4.56 -4.85 -16.24
C GLU A 41 -4.02 -5.34 -14.89
N TRP A 42 -3.04 -6.23 -14.93
CA TRP A 42 -2.31 -6.67 -13.74
C TRP A 42 -1.14 -5.73 -13.38
N SER A 43 -0.74 -4.90 -14.34
CA SER A 43 0.35 -3.95 -14.15
C SER A 43 -0.18 -2.59 -13.73
N ALA A 44 0.50 -1.96 -12.77
CA ALA A 44 0.29 -0.59 -12.39
C ALA A 44 1.61 0.01 -11.90
N LEU A 45 1.81 1.31 -12.10
CA LEU A 45 2.99 2.02 -11.56
C LEU A 45 3.00 1.91 -10.03
N CYS A 46 4.18 1.88 -9.42
CA CYS A 46 4.37 2.03 -7.97
C CYS A 46 5.16 3.32 -7.70
N ASN A 47 4.62 4.27 -6.92
CA ASN A 47 5.29 5.56 -6.65
C ASN A 47 6.45 5.44 -5.64
N VAL A 48 6.43 4.42 -4.78
CA VAL A 48 7.51 4.12 -3.83
C VAL A 48 8.73 3.59 -4.57
N CYS A 49 8.51 2.72 -5.55
CA CYS A 49 9.58 2.07 -6.32
C CYS A 49 9.90 2.75 -7.66
N GLU A 50 9.05 3.69 -8.09
CA GLU A 50 9.15 4.44 -9.34
C GLU A 50 9.25 3.51 -10.58
N LYS A 51 8.46 2.42 -10.57
CA LYS A 51 8.42 1.42 -11.66
C LYS A 51 7.11 0.63 -11.67
N ASP A 52 6.84 -0.03 -12.79
CA ASP A 52 5.65 -0.88 -12.94
C ASP A 52 5.72 -2.15 -12.09
N MET A 53 4.57 -2.51 -11.52
CA MET A 53 4.31 -3.76 -10.82
C MET A 53 3.99 -4.87 -11.83
N GLY A 54 4.92 -5.17 -12.74
CA GLY A 54 4.69 -6.07 -13.88
C GLY A 54 4.38 -7.54 -13.55
N ARG A 55 4.51 -7.95 -12.28
CA ARG A 55 4.11 -9.28 -11.77
C ARG A 55 2.91 -9.21 -10.81
N GLY A 56 2.17 -8.10 -10.83
CA GLY A 56 1.09 -7.83 -9.90
C GLY A 56 1.54 -7.08 -8.64
N ALA A 57 0.57 -6.48 -7.94
CA ALA A 57 0.82 -5.73 -6.72
C ALA A 57 1.20 -6.66 -5.55
N LEU A 58 0.66 -7.88 -5.49
CA LEU A 58 0.95 -8.84 -4.43
C LEU A 58 2.44 -9.18 -4.36
N ASP A 59 2.99 -9.66 -5.47
CA ASP A 59 4.41 -10.03 -5.57
C ASP A 59 5.31 -8.79 -5.39
N HIS A 60 4.90 -7.64 -5.92
CA HIS A 60 5.70 -6.42 -5.83
C HIS A 60 5.82 -5.91 -4.39
N LEU A 61 4.69 -5.75 -3.68
CA LEU A 61 4.63 -5.11 -2.36
C LEU A 61 5.33 -5.96 -1.26
N GLN A 62 5.34 -7.28 -1.41
CA GLN A 62 6.06 -8.20 -0.52
C GLN A 62 7.57 -8.26 -0.79
N SER A 63 8.04 -7.67 -1.89
CA SER A 63 9.43 -7.81 -2.31
C SER A 63 10.40 -7.06 -1.38
N LYS A 64 11.64 -7.57 -1.29
CA LYS A 64 12.73 -6.89 -0.55
C LYS A 64 12.97 -5.47 -1.10
N ASN A 65 12.85 -5.31 -2.42
CA ASN A 65 13.08 -4.05 -3.10
C ASN A 65 12.04 -3.01 -2.68
N HIS A 66 10.76 -3.40 -2.64
CA HIS A 66 9.69 -2.51 -2.18
C HIS A 66 9.86 -2.14 -0.71
N TRP A 67 10.05 -3.12 0.16
CA TRP A 67 10.26 -2.86 1.60
C TRP A 67 11.43 -1.90 1.86
N THR A 68 12.55 -2.07 1.15
CA THR A 68 13.72 -1.18 1.28
C THR A 68 13.43 0.22 0.73
N ALA A 69 12.71 0.32 -0.40
CA ALA A 69 12.34 1.60 -1.01
C ALA A 69 11.36 2.39 -0.13
N LEU A 70 10.41 1.70 0.50
CA LEU A 70 9.46 2.29 1.44
C LEU A 70 10.17 2.88 2.66
N TRP A 71 11.14 2.14 3.22
CA TRP A 71 12.02 2.64 4.28
C TRP A 71 12.74 3.94 3.88
N LYS A 72 13.25 4.02 2.65
CA LYS A 72 13.90 5.22 2.12
C LYS A 72 12.93 6.38 1.95
N LYS A 73 11.70 6.14 1.50
CA LYS A 73 10.66 7.19 1.39
C LYS A 73 10.28 7.78 2.75
N GLY A 74 10.44 7.03 3.84
CA GLY A 74 10.36 7.54 5.22
C GLY A 74 11.59 8.35 5.68
N ASN A 75 12.51 8.74 4.79
CA ASN A 75 13.79 9.36 5.14
C ASN A 75 14.70 8.47 6.00
N ASN A 76 14.67 7.15 5.77
CA ASN A 76 15.37 6.16 6.60
C ASN A 76 15.01 6.27 8.09
N LYS A 77 13.81 6.79 8.41
CA LYS A 77 13.14 6.73 9.72
C LYS A 77 11.71 6.22 9.50
N LEU A 78 11.18 5.37 10.38
CA LEU A 78 9.74 5.12 10.33
C LEU A 78 9.05 6.42 10.72
N PRO A 79 8.06 6.90 9.94
CA PRO A 79 7.29 8.04 10.35
C PRO A 79 6.53 7.70 11.64
N GLN A 80 6.19 8.71 12.43
CA GLN A 80 5.38 8.50 13.63
C GLN A 80 4.00 7.95 13.23
N PRO A 81 3.38 7.07 14.03
CA PRO A 81 2.05 6.51 13.76
C PRO A 81 1.05 7.56 13.27
N GLU A 82 0.98 8.70 13.93
CA GLU A 82 0.04 9.80 13.65
C GLU A 82 0.27 10.45 12.28
N GLN A 83 1.47 10.33 11.70
CA GLN A 83 1.80 10.86 10.38
C GLN A 83 1.32 9.95 9.25
N VAL A 84 1.20 8.65 9.53
CA VAL A 84 0.90 7.61 8.54
C VAL A 84 -0.58 7.24 8.55
N LEU A 85 -1.31 7.55 9.61
CA LEU A 85 -2.74 7.26 9.71
C LEU A 85 -3.56 8.04 8.68
N GLY A 86 -4.47 7.33 8.01
CA GLY A 86 -5.44 7.88 7.07
C GLY A 86 -4.95 8.03 5.63
N MET A 87 -5.87 8.49 4.78
CA MET A 87 -5.72 8.56 3.31
C MET A 87 -5.79 10.00 2.76
N GLY A 88 -5.92 11.00 3.65
CA GLY A 88 -6.37 12.35 3.30
C GLY A 88 -5.29 13.39 3.01
N ARG A 89 -4.00 13.07 3.15
CA ARG A 89 -2.88 14.00 2.85
C ARG A 89 -2.07 13.49 1.67
N GLU A 90 -1.51 14.40 0.88
CA GLU A 90 -0.53 14.09 -0.17
C GLU A 90 0.79 13.65 0.47
N GLN A 91 0.85 12.40 0.92
CA GLN A 91 2.05 11.80 1.48
C GLN A 91 2.77 10.96 0.41
N PRO A 92 4.11 10.90 0.41
CA PRO A 92 4.87 10.18 -0.61
C PRO A 92 4.69 8.65 -0.55
N TRP A 93 4.12 8.12 0.53
CA TRP A 93 3.75 6.72 0.69
C TRP A 93 2.27 6.45 0.42
N ILE A 94 1.49 7.47 0.06
CA ILE A 94 0.13 7.30 -0.46
C ILE A 94 0.21 7.34 -1.97
N GLN A 95 -0.32 6.31 -2.61
CA GLN A 95 -0.43 6.22 -4.04
C GLN A 95 -1.88 6.34 -4.49
N VAL A 96 -2.11 7.06 -5.59
CA VAL A 96 -3.40 7.20 -6.23
C VAL A 96 -3.30 6.72 -7.68
N TRP A 97 -4.17 5.81 -8.08
CA TRP A 97 -4.38 5.42 -9.48
C TRP A 97 -5.73 5.93 -9.95
N SER A 98 -5.72 6.74 -11.01
CA SER A 98 -6.94 7.02 -11.76
C SER A 98 -7.26 5.81 -12.63
N VAL A 99 -8.47 5.28 -12.50
CA VAL A 99 -8.93 4.09 -13.24
C VAL A 99 -10.11 4.45 -14.17
N PRO A 100 -10.43 3.61 -15.17
CA PRO A 100 -11.58 3.85 -16.04
C PRO A 100 -12.88 4.13 -15.28
N GLY A 101 -13.76 4.95 -15.86
CA GLY A 101 -15.01 5.37 -15.21
C GLY A 101 -14.85 6.51 -14.19
N GLY A 102 -13.67 7.15 -14.15
CA GLY A 102 -13.42 8.34 -13.34
C GLY A 102 -13.21 8.05 -11.85
N GLN A 103 -13.07 6.79 -11.45
CA GLN A 103 -12.79 6.40 -10.07
C GLN A 103 -11.29 6.56 -9.75
N ALA A 104 -10.98 6.66 -8.46
CA ALA A 104 -9.60 6.65 -7.98
C ALA A 104 -9.38 5.55 -6.95
N VAL A 105 -8.34 4.74 -7.14
CA VAL A 105 -7.87 3.81 -6.10
C VAL A 105 -6.77 4.50 -5.33
N ARG A 106 -6.92 4.60 -4.01
CA ARG A 106 -5.84 5.08 -3.13
C ARG A 106 -5.29 3.94 -2.30
N PHE A 107 -3.99 3.91 -2.10
CA PHE A 107 -3.32 2.91 -1.25
C PHE A 107 -2.23 3.55 -0.40
N ASN A 108 -2.21 3.25 0.89
CA ASN A 108 -1.15 3.65 1.80
C ASN A 108 -0.14 2.50 1.93
N HIS A 109 1.06 2.72 1.40
CA HIS A 109 2.11 1.72 1.35
C HIS A 109 2.65 1.29 2.70
N PHE A 110 2.45 2.05 3.79
CA PHE A 110 2.83 1.58 5.12
C PHE A 110 1.73 0.72 5.75
N THR A 111 0.47 1.15 5.68
CA THR A 111 -0.62 0.52 6.44
C THR A 111 -1.36 -0.56 5.66
N GLY A 112 -1.25 -0.57 4.34
CA GLY A 112 -2.10 -1.37 3.45
C GLY A 112 -3.56 -0.91 3.43
N GLU A 113 -3.88 0.22 4.08
CA GLU A 113 -5.20 0.84 3.95
C GLU A 113 -5.40 1.27 2.50
N PHE A 114 -6.61 1.05 1.99
CA PHE A 114 -6.95 1.44 0.64
C PHE A 114 -8.41 1.87 0.55
N SER A 115 -8.69 2.75 -0.40
CA SER A 115 -10.04 3.18 -0.75
C SER A 115 -10.22 3.15 -2.25
N VAL A 116 -11.48 2.97 -2.67
CA VAL A 116 -11.92 3.25 -4.04
C VAL A 116 -12.85 4.43 -3.94
N ASP A 117 -12.35 5.60 -4.28
CA ASP A 117 -13.10 6.83 -4.19
C ASP A 117 -13.96 6.96 -5.46
N PRO A 118 -15.26 7.27 -5.32
CA PRO A 118 -16.07 7.69 -6.46
C PRO A 118 -15.50 9.00 -7.02
N GLN A 119 -15.79 9.24 -8.29
CA GLN A 119 -15.31 10.37 -9.07
C GLN A 119 -15.19 11.67 -8.25
N VAL A 120 -13.99 12.23 -8.16
CA VAL A 120 -13.80 13.63 -7.79
C VAL A 120 -14.22 14.44 -9.02
N PRO A 121 -15.27 15.27 -8.97
CA PRO A 121 -15.57 16.18 -10.05
C PRO A 121 -14.34 17.06 -10.27
N GLY A 122 -13.76 17.00 -11.47
CA GLY A 122 -12.75 17.94 -11.92
C GLY A 122 -13.35 19.33 -12.13
#